data_AF-A0A453R4D2-F1
#
_entry.id   AF-A0A453R4D2-F1
#
_cell.length_a   1.000
_cell.length_b   1.000
_cell.length_c   1.000
_cell.angle_alpha   90.00
_cell.angle_beta   90.00
_cell.angle_gamma   90.00
#
_symmetry.space_group_name_H-M   'P 1'
#
loop_
_entity.id
_entity.type
_entity.pdbx_description
1 polymer ?
#
loop_
_entity_poly.entity_id
_entity_poly.type
_entity_poly.pdbx_seq_one_letter_code
_entity_poly.pdbx_strand_id
1 'polypeptide(L)'
;MDAVVLAVLAVVGKLRFVFADKDDFTKVRAVNLGGWLVVEGWIKPSLFDGIPNGDMLDGVQVQLKSVALQKYVSAVGGGGGNVNVDQDAASTWETFKLWRVSDSEFQFRCLNGQFLTASNQDVISATTDSPGDSETFYIERNNTLLHIKLLNGSYLQVTNNNQLTSNHRSQPGWGDDMATFQMTIAANNLHGDYQLANGYGPAQAKAVLTEHRKSFVTGNDFFLLSQNGVNAVRIPVGWWIAYDPDPPAPFIGGSLENLDRAFYWAQ
;
A
#
# COMPACT_ATOMS: atom_id res chain seq x y z
N MET A 1 29.58 13.76 -23.90
CA MET A 1 30.10 12.43 -23.48
C MET A 1 28.85 11.72 -23.05
N ASP A 2 28.31 10.99 -24.02
CA ASP A 2 26.87 10.81 -24.16
C ASP A 2 26.50 9.51 -23.44
N ALA A 3 25.51 9.56 -22.55
CA ALA A 3 25.10 8.42 -21.75
C ALA A 3 23.91 7.69 -22.40
N VAL A 4 23.95 6.35 -22.42
CA VAL A 4 22.82 5.53 -22.87
C VAL A 4 21.79 5.43 -21.74
N VAL A 5 20.64 6.06 -21.92
CA VAL A 5 19.49 5.91 -21.01
C VAL A 5 18.67 4.69 -21.44
N LEU A 6 18.65 3.65 -20.60
CA LEU A 6 17.75 2.52 -20.76
C LEU A 6 16.54 2.70 -19.82
N ALA A 7 15.45 3.23 -20.36
CA ALA A 7 14.14 3.17 -19.73
C ALA A 7 13.44 1.89 -20.19
N VAL A 8 13.27 0.91 -19.29
CA VAL A 8 12.53 -0.32 -19.60
C VAL A 8 11.08 -0.09 -19.25
N LEU A 9 10.26 0.22 -20.26
CA LEU A 9 8.80 0.24 -20.16
C LEU A 9 8.27 -1.19 -20.36
N ALA A 10 7.65 -1.76 -19.33
CA ALA A 10 6.83 -2.95 -19.50
C ALA A 10 5.41 -2.49 -19.85
N VAL A 11 5.14 -2.27 -21.14
CA VAL A 11 3.85 -2.43 -21.86
C VAL A 11 4.01 -1.85 -23.28
N VAL A 12 3.42 -2.57 -24.23
CA VAL A 12 3.55 -2.51 -25.69
C VAL A 12 3.42 -1.09 -26.29
N GLY A 13 4.43 -0.66 -27.05
CA GLY A 13 4.28 0.35 -28.11
C GLY A 13 5.17 1.58 -27.99
N LYS A 14 6.25 1.60 -28.79
CA LYS A 14 7.23 2.69 -29.00
C LYS A 14 8.12 3.03 -27.80
N LEU A 15 9.09 2.15 -27.55
CA LEU A 15 10.39 2.58 -27.03
C LEU A 15 11.11 3.43 -28.08
N ARG A 16 11.47 4.67 -27.73
CA ARG A 16 12.55 5.39 -28.43
C ARG A 16 13.86 5.00 -27.75
N PHE A 17 14.62 4.13 -28.39
CA PHE A 17 16.02 3.92 -28.05
C PHE A 17 16.80 5.07 -28.68
N VAL A 18 17.46 5.90 -27.87
CA VAL A 18 18.53 6.77 -28.38
C VAL A 18 19.81 5.95 -28.28
N PHE A 19 20.21 5.35 -29.41
CA PHE A 19 21.57 4.86 -29.57
C PHE A 19 22.40 6.05 -30.01
N ALA A 20 23.32 6.51 -29.16
CA ALA A 20 24.34 7.46 -29.60
C ALA A 20 25.30 6.73 -30.54
N ASP A 21 25.34 7.18 -31.79
CA ASP A 21 26.14 6.61 -32.86
C ASP A 21 27.57 7.17 -32.77
N LYS A 22 28.47 6.45 -32.07
CA LYS A 22 29.91 6.44 -32.34
C LYS A 22 30.65 5.39 -31.53
N ASP A 23 31.46 4.62 -32.24
CA ASP A 23 32.51 3.72 -31.77
C ASP A 23 33.21 4.19 -30.48
N ASP A 24 32.94 3.51 -29.36
CA ASP A 24 33.92 3.01 -28.36
C ASP A 24 33.27 2.57 -27.02
N PHE A 25 32.16 1.81 -27.04
CA PHE A 25 31.70 1.12 -25.82
C PHE A 25 32.50 -0.16 -25.59
N THR A 26 33.83 -0.07 -25.40
CA THR A 26 34.60 -1.24 -24.94
C THR A 26 34.17 -1.72 -23.55
N LYS A 27 33.56 -0.83 -22.73
CA LYS A 27 33.03 -1.18 -21.40
C LYS A 27 31.81 -0.32 -21.00
N VAL A 28 30.71 -0.96 -20.64
CA VAL A 28 29.52 -0.30 -20.05
C VAL A 28 29.69 -0.20 -18.54
N ARG A 29 29.48 1.00 -18.00
CA ARG A 29 29.41 1.30 -16.56
C ARG A 29 28.06 1.94 -16.32
N ALA A 30 27.17 1.20 -15.67
CA ALA A 30 25.78 1.59 -15.49
C ALA A 30 25.39 1.68 -14.02
N VAL A 31 24.45 2.56 -13.72
CA VAL A 31 23.78 2.64 -12.41
C VAL A 31 22.27 2.54 -12.59
N ASN A 32 21.56 2.10 -11.53
CA ASN A 32 20.10 2.09 -11.49
C ASN A 32 19.62 3.29 -10.66
N LEU A 33 18.74 4.10 -11.24
CA LEU A 33 18.12 5.26 -10.58
C LEU A 33 16.82 4.83 -9.86
N GLY A 34 16.97 3.86 -8.95
CA GLY A 34 15.89 3.35 -8.11
C GLY A 34 15.33 4.41 -7.17
N GLY A 35 14.06 4.30 -6.80
CA GLY A 35 13.39 5.26 -5.92
C GLY A 35 13.06 6.60 -6.56
N TRP A 36 13.38 6.88 -7.84
CA TRP A 36 13.11 8.18 -8.48
C TRP A 36 11.71 8.29 -9.09
N LEU A 37 11.47 7.70 -10.26
CA LEU A 37 10.16 7.74 -10.93
C LEU A 37 9.18 6.68 -10.41
N VAL A 38 9.73 5.58 -9.89
CA VAL A 38 9.02 4.59 -9.08
C VAL A 38 9.59 4.71 -7.67
N VAL A 39 8.74 5.06 -6.71
CA VAL A 39 9.17 5.27 -5.33
C VAL A 39 9.24 3.95 -4.58
N GLU A 40 10.22 3.87 -3.69
CA GLU A 40 10.48 2.67 -2.89
C GLU A 40 10.74 3.11 -1.45
N GLY A 41 9.87 2.70 -0.52
CA GLY A 41 9.97 3.11 0.88
C GLY A 41 11.24 2.62 1.58
N TRP A 42 11.92 1.60 1.05
CA TRP A 42 13.23 1.20 1.58
C TRP A 42 14.38 2.10 1.09
N ILE A 43 14.23 2.80 -0.05
CA ILE A 43 15.21 3.78 -0.56
C ILE A 43 14.96 5.15 0.06
N LYS A 44 13.69 5.58 0.09
CA LYS A 44 13.28 6.87 0.64
C LYS A 44 12.09 6.69 1.61
N PRO A 45 12.33 6.18 2.83
CA PRO A 45 11.28 5.95 3.82
C PRO A 45 10.51 7.23 4.16
N SER A 46 11.23 8.36 4.21
CA SER A 46 10.67 9.64 4.64
C SER A 46 9.55 10.19 3.73
N LEU A 47 9.32 9.59 2.56
CA LEU A 47 8.15 9.93 1.74
C LEU A 47 6.84 9.49 2.41
N PHE A 48 6.88 8.47 3.28
CA PHE A 48 5.70 7.85 3.87
C PHE A 48 5.39 8.36 5.29
N ASP A 49 6.32 9.07 5.93
CA ASP A 49 6.21 9.51 7.35
C ASP A 49 5.00 10.41 7.63
N GLY A 50 4.53 11.16 6.63
CA GLY A 50 3.40 12.08 6.77
C GLY A 50 2.03 11.44 6.59
N ILE A 51 1.95 10.14 6.28
CA ILE A 51 0.68 9.46 5.99
C ILE A 51 -0.08 9.20 7.31
N PRO A 52 -1.33 9.67 7.45
CA PRO A 52 -2.17 9.34 8.61
C PRO A 52 -2.33 7.82 8.74
N ASN A 53 -2.18 7.26 9.94
CA ASN A 53 -2.22 5.80 10.14
C ASN A 53 -1.25 5.07 9.18
N GLY A 54 -0.01 5.56 9.05
CA GLY A 54 1.01 5.05 8.13
C GLY A 54 1.50 3.63 8.42
N ASP A 55 1.16 3.04 9.56
CA ASP A 55 1.34 1.62 9.87
C ASP A 55 0.19 0.73 9.36
N MET A 56 -0.86 1.34 8.77
CA MET A 56 -2.06 0.70 8.21
C MET A 56 -2.27 1.11 6.75
N LEU A 57 -1.21 1.05 5.94
CA LEU A 57 -1.30 1.26 4.49
C LEU A 57 -2.01 0.10 3.80
N ASP A 58 -2.44 0.33 2.56
CA ASP A 58 -3.08 -0.72 1.77
C ASP A 58 -2.18 -1.95 1.60
N GLY A 59 -2.73 -3.12 1.90
CA GLY A 59 -2.08 -4.42 1.81
C GLY A 59 -1.27 -4.83 3.05
N VAL A 60 -1.21 -3.99 4.09
CA VAL A 60 -0.64 -4.36 5.40
C VAL A 60 -1.35 -5.59 5.95
N GLN A 61 -0.59 -6.55 6.46
CA GLN A 61 -1.14 -7.75 7.08
C GLN A 61 -1.29 -7.54 8.57
N VAL A 62 -2.49 -7.80 9.08
CA VAL A 62 -2.86 -7.64 10.49
C VAL A 62 -3.47 -8.91 11.06
N GLN A 63 -3.31 -9.07 12.36
CA GLN A 63 -3.93 -10.11 13.17
C GLN A 63 -4.72 -9.44 14.30
N LEU A 64 -5.92 -9.95 14.56
CA LEU A 64 -6.81 -9.41 15.59
C LEU A 64 -7.01 -10.45 16.68
N LYS A 65 -6.67 -10.09 17.92
CA LYS A 65 -6.86 -10.93 19.11
C LYS A 65 -7.92 -10.31 20.01
N SER A 66 -8.96 -11.06 20.37
CA SER A 66 -9.94 -10.62 21.35
C SER A 66 -9.29 -10.46 22.72
N VAL A 67 -9.58 -9.35 23.41
CA VAL A 67 -9.15 -9.14 24.79
C VAL A 67 -9.91 -10.07 25.74
N ALA A 68 -11.23 -10.17 25.62
CA ALA A 68 -12.05 -11.05 26.48
C ALA A 68 -11.68 -12.54 26.35
N LEU A 69 -11.59 -13.06 25.12
CA LEU A 69 -11.41 -14.49 24.91
C LEU A 69 -9.94 -14.91 24.87
N GLN A 70 -9.02 -13.96 24.69
CA GLN A 70 -7.60 -14.24 24.42
C GLN A 70 -7.39 -15.15 23.19
N LYS A 71 -8.31 -15.11 22.22
CA LYS A 71 -8.28 -15.87 20.97
C LYS A 71 -8.21 -14.95 19.75
N TYR A 72 -7.69 -15.45 18.65
CA TYR A 72 -7.60 -14.73 17.39
C TYR A 72 -8.86 -14.87 16.55
N VAL A 73 -9.22 -13.79 15.86
CA VAL A 73 -10.23 -13.78 14.81
C VAL A 73 -9.70 -14.60 13.63
N SER A 74 -10.48 -15.57 13.15
CA SER A 74 -10.10 -16.50 12.08
C SER A 74 -11.18 -16.57 11.00
N ALA A 75 -10.78 -16.35 9.75
CA ALA A 75 -11.60 -16.70 8.59
C ALA A 75 -11.31 -18.16 8.21
N VAL A 76 -12.07 -19.08 8.81
CA VAL A 76 -11.87 -20.54 8.66
C VAL A 76 -11.80 -20.92 7.18
N GLY A 77 -10.79 -21.69 6.79
CA GLY A 77 -10.56 -22.07 5.39
C GLY A 77 -9.97 -20.97 4.50
N GLY A 78 -9.63 -19.80 5.07
CA GLY A 78 -9.08 -18.65 4.37
C GLY A 78 -10.13 -17.70 3.79
N GLY A 79 -11.41 -17.91 4.10
CA GLY A 79 -12.57 -17.20 3.54
C GLY A 79 -13.59 -18.17 2.94
N GLY A 80 -14.76 -17.64 2.58
CA GLY A 80 -15.89 -18.39 2.00
C GLY A 80 -16.96 -18.86 3.00
N GLY A 81 -16.88 -18.44 4.27
CA GLY A 81 -17.79 -18.91 5.31
C GLY A 81 -17.85 -18.00 6.54
N ASN A 82 -18.08 -18.59 7.71
CA ASN A 82 -18.17 -17.85 8.98
C ASN A 82 -16.79 -17.44 9.51
N VAL A 83 -16.79 -16.40 10.32
CA VAL A 83 -15.60 -15.88 11.01
C VAL A 83 -15.75 -16.16 12.50
N ASN A 84 -14.77 -16.86 13.07
CA ASN A 84 -14.77 -17.31 14.46
C ASN A 84 -13.69 -16.59 15.26
N VAL A 85 -13.74 -16.70 16.58
CA VAL A 85 -12.73 -16.18 17.51
C VAL A 85 -12.29 -17.29 18.47
N ASP A 86 -11.59 -18.29 17.94
CA ASP A 86 -11.34 -19.57 18.63
C ASP A 86 -9.86 -20.02 18.62
N GLN A 87 -8.97 -19.35 17.89
CA GLN A 87 -7.58 -19.78 17.73
C GLN A 87 -6.65 -19.24 18.84
N ASP A 88 -5.79 -20.09 19.40
CA ASP A 88 -4.78 -19.72 20.42
C ASP A 88 -3.57 -18.99 19.84
N ALA A 89 -3.25 -19.27 18.57
CA ALA A 89 -2.12 -18.70 17.87
C ALA A 89 -2.55 -18.29 16.46
N ALA A 90 -2.04 -17.17 15.99
CA ALA A 90 -2.30 -16.71 14.64
C ALA A 90 -1.39 -17.39 13.63
N SER A 91 -1.99 -17.79 12.51
CA SER A 91 -1.29 -18.27 11.33
C SER A 91 -1.94 -17.63 10.10
N THR A 92 -2.14 -18.38 9.02
CA THR A 92 -2.59 -17.85 7.74
C THR A 92 -4.06 -17.41 7.75
N TRP A 93 -4.95 -18.09 8.48
CA TRP A 93 -6.39 -17.78 8.48
C TRP A 93 -6.80 -16.67 9.45
N GLU A 94 -5.91 -16.33 10.38
CA GLU A 94 -6.05 -15.24 11.34
C GLU A 94 -5.36 -13.95 10.85
N THR A 95 -4.72 -14.02 9.67
CA THR A 95 -4.01 -12.91 9.06
C THR A 95 -4.82 -12.32 7.91
N PHE A 96 -5.20 -11.05 8.07
CA PHE A 96 -6.01 -10.29 7.11
C PHE A 96 -5.16 -9.22 6.45
N LYS A 97 -5.36 -8.99 5.16
CA LYS A 97 -4.82 -7.80 4.49
C LYS A 97 -5.78 -6.64 4.69
N LEU A 98 -5.28 -5.52 5.17
CA LEU A 98 -6.03 -4.27 5.18
C LEU A 98 -6.21 -3.78 3.75
N TRP A 99 -7.45 -3.55 3.36
CA TRP A 99 -7.80 -2.79 2.19
C TRP A 99 -8.15 -1.38 2.65
N ARG A 100 -7.34 -0.39 2.26
CA ARG A 100 -7.48 0.97 2.78
C ARG A 100 -8.37 1.80 1.85
N VAL A 101 -9.55 2.13 2.34
CA VAL A 101 -10.54 2.92 1.60
C VAL A 101 -10.26 4.42 1.78
N SER A 102 -9.98 4.83 3.03
CA SER A 102 -9.61 6.20 3.38
C SER A 102 -8.62 6.21 4.55
N ASP A 103 -8.43 7.36 5.21
CA ASP A 103 -7.56 7.45 6.38
C ASP A 103 -8.12 6.78 7.63
N SER A 104 -9.43 6.53 7.65
CA SER A 104 -10.18 6.01 8.79
C SER A 104 -11.03 4.79 8.44
N GLU A 105 -11.28 4.53 7.16
CA GLU A 105 -12.08 3.40 6.67
C GLU A 105 -11.22 2.29 6.07
N PHE A 106 -11.49 1.07 6.52
CA PHE A 106 -10.74 -0.12 6.18
C PHE A 106 -11.68 -1.30 5.94
N GLN A 107 -11.20 -2.22 5.11
CA GLN A 107 -11.84 -3.52 4.92
C GLN A 107 -10.79 -4.60 5.21
N PHE A 108 -11.24 -5.76 5.67
CA PHE A 108 -10.34 -6.87 6.03
C PHE A 108 -10.47 -7.97 4.99
N ARG A 109 -9.43 -8.11 4.16
CA ARG A 109 -9.38 -9.12 3.09
C ARG A 109 -8.73 -10.40 3.60
N CYS A 110 -9.45 -11.51 3.49
CA CYS A 110 -9.01 -12.84 3.84
C CYS A 110 -8.03 -13.42 2.81
N LEU A 111 -7.42 -14.56 3.12
CA LEU A 111 -6.44 -15.24 2.27
C LEU A 111 -6.95 -15.52 0.84
N ASN A 112 -8.17 -16.05 0.73
CA ASN A 112 -8.78 -16.43 -0.54
C ASN A 112 -9.46 -15.25 -1.27
N GLY A 113 -9.32 -14.04 -0.73
CA GLY A 113 -9.72 -12.79 -1.36
C GLY A 113 -11.10 -12.27 -0.96
N GLN A 114 -11.86 -13.01 -0.15
CA GLN A 114 -13.12 -12.53 0.41
C GLN A 114 -12.90 -11.50 1.52
N PHE A 115 -13.91 -10.70 1.84
CA PHE A 115 -13.86 -9.65 2.84
C PHE A 115 -14.73 -9.98 4.05
N LEU A 116 -14.30 -9.53 5.24
CA LEU A 116 -15.16 -9.57 6.43
C LEU A 116 -16.42 -8.74 6.20
N THR A 117 -17.58 -9.36 6.36
CA THR A 117 -18.90 -8.79 6.10
C THR A 117 -19.72 -8.74 7.38
N ALA A 118 -20.16 -7.54 7.74
CA ALA A 118 -21.18 -7.33 8.75
C ALA A 118 -22.58 -7.47 8.14
N SER A 119 -23.11 -8.69 8.21
CA SER A 119 -24.46 -8.98 7.71
C SER A 119 -25.56 -8.52 8.69
N ASN A 120 -26.80 -8.52 8.21
CA ASN A 120 -28.00 -8.27 9.03
C ASN A 120 -28.29 -9.36 10.09
N GLN A 121 -27.57 -10.50 10.05
CA GLN A 121 -27.75 -11.62 10.98
C GLN A 121 -26.85 -11.50 12.23
N ASP A 122 -26.32 -10.30 12.46
CA ASP A 122 -25.36 -9.92 13.51
C ASP A 122 -24.01 -10.65 13.47
N VAL A 123 -23.89 -11.87 12.95
CA VAL A 123 -22.61 -12.61 12.89
C VAL A 123 -21.78 -12.19 11.67
N ILE A 124 -20.49 -11.99 11.89
CA ILE A 124 -19.52 -11.68 10.82
C ILE A 124 -19.23 -12.92 9.97
N SER A 125 -19.25 -12.72 8.66
CA SER A 125 -18.90 -13.74 7.67
C SER A 125 -17.81 -13.23 6.74
N ALA A 126 -17.30 -14.09 5.86
CA ALA A 126 -16.26 -13.75 4.90
C ALA A 126 -16.54 -14.33 3.52
N THR A 127 -17.68 -13.99 2.91
CA THR A 127 -18.18 -14.67 1.70
C THR A 127 -18.10 -13.83 0.42
N THR A 128 -18.10 -12.50 0.51
CA THR A 128 -18.05 -11.62 -0.67
C THR A 128 -16.62 -11.33 -1.11
N ASP A 129 -16.38 -11.29 -2.43
CA ASP A 129 -15.12 -10.86 -3.04
C ASP A 129 -15.17 -9.41 -3.58
N SER A 130 -16.34 -8.78 -3.50
CA SER A 130 -16.64 -7.45 -4.01
C SER A 130 -17.16 -6.62 -2.84
N PRO A 131 -16.28 -5.90 -2.12
CA PRO A 131 -16.64 -5.24 -0.88
C PRO A 131 -17.42 -3.95 -1.13
N GLY A 132 -18.31 -3.62 -0.20
CA GLY A 132 -19.04 -2.35 -0.15
C GLY A 132 -19.23 -1.87 1.29
N ASP A 133 -20.38 -1.25 1.56
CA ASP A 133 -20.69 -0.65 2.86
C ASP A 133 -20.69 -1.67 4.01
N SER A 134 -21.11 -2.91 3.76
CA SER A 134 -21.16 -3.97 4.78
C SER A 134 -19.78 -4.55 5.14
N GLU A 135 -18.77 -4.29 4.32
CA GLU A 135 -17.38 -4.73 4.52
C GLU A 135 -16.47 -3.59 4.99
N THR A 136 -17.02 -2.38 5.11
CA THR A 136 -16.27 -1.17 5.44
C THR A 136 -16.44 -0.83 6.92
N PHE A 137 -15.30 -0.69 7.60
CA PHE A 137 -15.22 -0.47 9.03
C PHE A 137 -14.36 0.74 9.34
N TYR A 138 -14.71 1.46 10.41
CA TYR A 138 -13.82 2.42 11.04
C TYR A 138 -12.99 1.72 12.11
N ILE A 139 -11.70 2.07 12.18
CA ILE A 139 -10.78 1.55 13.19
C ILE A 139 -10.45 2.67 14.17
N GLU A 140 -10.95 2.54 15.41
CA GLU A 140 -10.66 3.46 16.51
C GLU A 140 -9.57 2.84 17.39
N ARG A 141 -8.42 3.51 17.57
CA ARG A 141 -7.23 2.93 18.25
C ARG A 141 -6.86 3.62 19.55
N ASN A 142 -6.33 2.82 20.48
CA ASN A 142 -5.57 3.25 21.63
C ASN A 142 -4.34 2.34 21.79
N ASN A 143 -3.19 2.82 21.32
CA ASN A 143 -1.96 2.04 21.16
C ASN A 143 -2.18 0.80 20.28
N THR A 144 -2.08 -0.40 20.87
CA THR A 144 -2.30 -1.70 20.21
C THR A 144 -3.74 -2.18 20.32
N LEU A 145 -4.57 -1.53 21.15
CA LEU A 145 -5.98 -1.84 21.28
C LEU A 145 -6.78 -1.10 20.22
N LEU A 146 -7.86 -1.71 19.78
CA LEU A 146 -8.80 -1.10 18.87
C LEU A 146 -10.24 -1.49 19.15
N HIS A 147 -11.13 -0.64 18.66
CA HIS A 147 -12.55 -0.91 18.44
C HIS A 147 -12.80 -0.86 16.94
N ILE A 148 -13.61 -1.80 16.44
CA ILE A 148 -14.00 -1.87 15.02
C ILE A 148 -15.45 -1.43 14.94
N LYS A 149 -15.68 -0.30 14.29
CA LYS A 149 -16.99 0.33 14.19
C LYS A 149 -17.54 0.22 12.78
N LEU A 150 -18.85 0.08 12.67
CA LEU A 150 -19.57 -0.02 11.41
C LEU A 150 -20.13 1.34 11.00
N LEU A 151 -20.51 1.45 9.71
CA LEU A 151 -21.20 2.63 9.16
C LEU A 151 -22.48 3.02 9.91
N ASN A 152 -23.22 2.04 10.42
CA ASN A 152 -24.44 2.28 11.20
C ASN A 152 -24.18 2.72 12.66
N GLY A 153 -22.91 2.86 13.06
CA GLY A 153 -22.47 3.28 14.39
C GLY A 153 -22.36 2.18 15.44
N SER A 154 -22.71 0.92 15.13
CA SER A 154 -22.46 -0.21 16.02
C SER A 154 -21.00 -0.65 15.96
N TYR A 155 -20.59 -1.49 16.91
CA TYR A 155 -19.24 -2.02 17.03
C TYR A 155 -19.23 -3.54 16.91
N LEU A 156 -18.10 -4.07 16.47
CA LEU A 156 -17.82 -5.49 16.57
C LEU A 156 -17.62 -5.88 18.03
N GLN A 157 -18.13 -7.06 18.40
CA GLN A 157 -17.89 -7.68 19.69
C GLN A 157 -17.78 -9.19 19.54
N VAL A 158 -17.16 -9.83 20.53
CA VAL A 158 -17.18 -11.28 20.65
C VAL A 158 -18.29 -11.75 21.57
N THR A 159 -18.76 -12.97 21.37
CA THR A 159 -19.68 -13.65 22.29
C THR A 159 -18.97 -14.77 23.04
N ASN A 160 -19.58 -15.24 24.14
CA ASN A 160 -19.08 -16.41 24.89
C ASN A 160 -19.06 -17.72 24.07
N ASN A 161 -19.67 -17.73 22.89
CA ASN A 161 -19.67 -18.87 21.97
C ASN A 161 -18.61 -18.74 20.86
N ASN A 162 -17.58 -17.90 21.06
CA ASN A 162 -16.50 -17.65 20.10
C ASN A 162 -16.97 -17.10 18.74
N GLN A 163 -18.09 -16.37 18.72
CA GLN A 163 -18.58 -15.72 17.51
C GLN A 163 -18.19 -14.25 17.51
N LEU A 164 -17.85 -13.73 16.34
CA LEU A 164 -17.70 -12.29 16.10
C LEU A 164 -19.03 -11.73 15.61
N THR A 165 -19.58 -10.73 16.30
CA THR A 165 -20.85 -10.10 15.95
C THR A 165 -20.75 -8.59 15.78
N SER A 166 -21.73 -7.96 15.14
CA SER A 166 -21.79 -6.54 14.78
C SER A 166 -22.82 -5.72 15.55
N ASN A 167 -23.35 -6.25 16.65
CA ASN A 167 -24.54 -5.72 17.32
C ASN A 167 -24.26 -4.93 18.61
N HIS A 168 -23.01 -4.55 18.89
CA HIS A 168 -22.71 -3.70 20.05
C HIS A 168 -23.15 -2.25 19.75
N ARG A 169 -24.20 -1.77 20.41
CA ARG A 169 -24.92 -0.54 20.00
C ARG A 169 -24.39 0.77 20.58
N SER A 170 -23.53 0.71 21.59
CA SER A 170 -23.00 1.89 22.28
C SER A 170 -21.50 1.99 22.09
N GLN A 171 -20.92 3.20 22.14
CA GLN A 171 -19.46 3.31 22.10
C GLN A 171 -18.84 2.57 23.29
N PRO A 172 -18.00 1.54 23.05
CA PRO A 172 -17.36 0.80 24.13
C PRO A 172 -16.27 1.65 24.79
N GLY A 173 -16.11 1.48 26.11
CA GLY A 173 -14.93 1.97 26.81
C GLY A 173 -13.74 1.03 26.58
N TRP A 174 -12.52 1.49 26.88
CA TRP A 174 -11.31 0.65 26.76
C TRP A 174 -11.22 -0.51 27.77
N GLY A 175 -12.15 -0.59 28.73
CA GLY A 175 -12.32 -1.74 29.63
C GLY A 175 -13.48 -2.67 29.22
N ASP A 176 -14.13 -2.43 28.08
CA ASP A 176 -15.11 -3.35 27.52
C ASP A 176 -14.38 -4.44 26.73
N ASP A 177 -13.95 -5.48 27.43
CA ASP A 177 -13.13 -6.54 26.87
C ASP A 177 -13.80 -7.32 25.72
N MET A 178 -15.14 -7.32 25.66
CA MET A 178 -15.90 -8.03 24.63
C MET A 178 -15.87 -7.30 23.28
N ALA A 179 -15.87 -5.97 23.30
CA ALA A 179 -15.75 -5.15 22.08
C ALA A 179 -14.31 -4.72 21.76
N THR A 180 -13.36 -5.03 22.65
CA THR A 180 -11.95 -4.61 22.50
C THR A 180 -11.09 -5.73 21.91
N PHE A 181 -10.30 -5.36 20.91
CA PHE A 181 -9.34 -6.25 20.24
C PHE A 181 -7.94 -5.66 20.32
N GLN A 182 -6.93 -6.52 20.40
CA GLN A 182 -5.55 -6.16 20.16
C GLN A 182 -5.21 -6.43 18.70
N MET A 183 -4.63 -5.45 18.01
CA MET A 183 -4.13 -5.60 16.65
C MET A 183 -2.62 -5.73 16.65
N THR A 184 -2.13 -6.72 15.90
CA THR A 184 -0.70 -6.90 15.61
C THR A 184 -0.47 -6.74 14.12
N ILE A 185 0.54 -5.94 13.75
CA ILE A 185 1.01 -5.85 12.37
C ILE A 185 1.89 -7.07 12.10
N ALA A 186 1.39 -8.02 11.31
CA ALA A 186 2.09 -9.24 10.96
C ALA A 186 3.11 -9.02 9.84
N ALA A 187 2.81 -8.13 8.88
CA ALA A 187 3.74 -7.70 7.85
C ALA A 187 3.38 -6.32 7.30
N ASN A 188 4.38 -5.44 7.18
CA ASN A 188 4.25 -4.11 6.58
C ASN A 188 5.41 -3.86 5.60
N ASN A 189 5.41 -4.60 4.49
CA ASN A 189 6.52 -4.62 3.53
C ASN A 189 6.19 -3.89 2.22
N LEU A 190 4.99 -3.32 2.09
CA LEU A 190 4.52 -2.67 0.87
C LEU A 190 4.62 -1.15 1.02
N HIS A 191 5.60 -0.55 0.36
CA HIS A 191 5.81 0.90 0.36
C HIS A 191 6.22 1.37 -1.04
N GLY A 192 5.27 1.41 -1.98
CA GLY A 192 5.47 1.91 -3.34
C GLY A 192 4.51 3.04 -3.70
N ASP A 193 4.48 3.44 -4.99
CA ASP A 193 3.60 4.50 -5.49
C ASP A 193 2.12 4.28 -5.13
N TYR A 194 1.66 3.03 -5.17
CA TYR A 194 0.27 2.70 -4.82
C TYR A 194 -0.02 3.04 -3.36
N GLN A 195 0.77 2.54 -2.41
CA GLN A 195 0.58 2.81 -0.98
C GLN A 195 0.76 4.29 -0.64
N LEU A 196 1.72 4.98 -1.27
CA LEU A 196 1.91 6.41 -1.07
C LEU A 196 0.69 7.19 -1.53
N ALA A 197 0.21 6.91 -2.74
CA ALA A 197 -0.88 7.66 -3.33
C ALA A 197 -2.24 7.35 -2.69
N ASN A 198 -2.52 6.08 -2.36
CA ASN A 198 -3.69 5.70 -1.57
C ASN A 198 -3.63 6.28 -0.15
N GLY A 199 -2.46 6.27 0.49
CA GLY A 199 -2.29 6.73 1.87
C GLY A 199 -2.47 8.25 2.05
N TYR A 200 -1.87 9.05 1.18
CA TYR A 200 -2.02 10.52 1.20
C TYR A 200 -3.29 11.04 0.53
N GLY A 201 -3.89 10.25 -0.36
CA GLY A 201 -4.89 10.74 -1.30
C GLY A 201 -4.28 11.60 -2.41
N PRO A 202 -5.07 11.91 -3.46
CA PRO A 202 -4.55 12.38 -4.74
C PRO A 202 -3.83 13.74 -4.66
N ALA A 203 -4.38 14.70 -3.92
CA ALA A 203 -3.84 16.06 -3.87
C ALA A 203 -2.48 16.11 -3.15
N GLN A 204 -2.38 15.51 -1.97
CA GLN A 204 -1.16 15.50 -1.18
C GLN A 204 -0.10 14.57 -1.80
N ALA A 205 -0.49 13.41 -2.33
CA ALA A 205 0.41 12.54 -3.08
C ALA A 205 1.03 13.26 -4.29
N LYS A 206 0.24 14.07 -5.01
CA LYS A 206 0.74 14.91 -6.12
C LYS A 206 1.79 15.90 -5.66
N ALA A 207 1.57 16.60 -4.54
CA ALA A 207 2.57 17.53 -4.01
C ALA A 207 3.87 16.80 -3.63
N VAL A 208 3.78 15.70 -2.87
CA VAL A 208 4.92 14.90 -2.41
C VAL A 208 5.72 14.32 -3.58
N LEU A 209 5.05 13.67 -4.54
CA LEU A 209 5.71 13.05 -5.69
C LEU A 209 6.28 14.08 -6.67
N THR A 210 5.62 15.23 -6.83
CA THR A 210 6.15 16.32 -7.67
C THR A 210 7.45 16.86 -7.10
N GLU A 211 7.50 17.11 -5.79
CA GLU A 211 8.70 17.59 -5.13
C GLU A 211 9.82 16.54 -5.20
N HIS A 212 9.51 15.29 -4.86
CA HIS A 212 10.47 14.18 -4.90
C HIS A 212 11.08 14.00 -6.30
N ARG A 213 10.25 13.92 -7.36
CA ARG A 213 10.76 13.73 -8.73
C ARG A 213 11.61 14.90 -9.21
N LYS A 214 11.36 16.13 -8.72
CA LYS A 214 12.15 17.33 -9.06
C LYS A 214 13.49 17.41 -8.34
N SER A 215 13.59 16.91 -7.11
CA SER A 215 14.78 17.10 -6.25
C SER A 215 15.62 15.85 -6.02
N PHE A 216 15.08 14.65 -6.24
CA PHE A 216 15.77 13.40 -5.92
C PHE A 216 16.86 13.01 -6.92
N VAL A 217 16.62 13.22 -8.21
CA VAL A 217 17.64 13.09 -9.27
C VAL A 217 17.56 14.33 -10.16
N THR A 218 18.71 14.91 -10.43
CA THR A 218 18.87 16.17 -11.16
C THR A 218 19.90 16.03 -12.28
N GLY A 219 19.98 17.03 -13.16
CA GLY A 219 21.02 17.05 -14.19
C GLY A 219 22.45 17.08 -13.64
N ASN A 220 22.65 17.60 -12.41
CA ASN A 220 23.96 17.55 -11.76
C ASN A 220 24.38 16.11 -11.43
N ASP A 221 23.45 15.23 -11.09
CA ASP A 221 23.74 13.82 -10.85
C ASP A 221 24.20 13.13 -12.14
N PHE A 222 23.55 13.42 -13.27
CA PHE A 222 23.99 12.93 -14.59
C PHE A 222 25.39 13.46 -14.96
N PHE A 223 25.66 14.74 -14.70
CA PHE A 223 27.00 15.31 -14.88
C PHE A 223 28.05 14.59 -14.04
N LEU A 224 27.78 14.37 -12.75
CA LEU A 224 28.70 13.66 -11.84
C LEU A 224 28.92 12.20 -12.26
N LEU A 225 27.87 11.49 -12.67
CA LEU A 225 27.96 10.13 -13.20
C LEU A 225 28.91 10.07 -14.41
N SER A 226 28.71 10.98 -15.38
CA SER A 226 29.55 11.09 -16.57
C SER A 226 31.02 11.40 -16.22
N GLN A 227 31.26 12.37 -15.33
CA GLN A 227 32.62 12.69 -14.84
C GLN A 227 33.32 11.51 -14.17
N ASN A 228 32.56 10.58 -13.58
CA ASN A 228 33.09 9.36 -12.95
C ASN A 228 33.09 8.14 -13.91
N GLY A 229 32.90 8.37 -15.21
CA GLY A 229 32.95 7.35 -16.24
C GLY A 229 31.74 6.42 -16.30
N VAL A 230 30.63 6.75 -15.64
CA VAL A 230 29.35 6.06 -15.85
C VAL A 230 28.76 6.54 -17.17
N ASN A 231 28.46 5.61 -18.07
CA ASN A 231 28.01 5.88 -19.43
C ASN A 231 26.64 5.28 -19.76
N ALA A 232 25.95 4.73 -18.76
CA ALA A 232 24.58 4.28 -18.89
C ALA A 232 23.79 4.42 -17.57
N VAL A 233 22.48 4.61 -17.69
CA VAL A 233 21.57 4.58 -16.53
C VAL A 233 20.36 3.71 -16.84
N ARG A 234 19.90 2.94 -15.85
CA ARG A 234 18.61 2.27 -15.87
C ARG A 234 17.63 3.08 -15.04
N ILE A 235 16.49 3.42 -15.63
CA ILE A 235 15.41 4.13 -14.94
C ILE A 235 14.22 3.17 -14.79
N PRO A 236 13.80 2.82 -13.55
CA PRO A 236 12.53 2.15 -13.33
C PRO A 236 11.37 3.05 -13.75
N VAL A 237 10.44 2.49 -14.51
CA VAL A 237 9.26 3.22 -15.01
C VAL A 237 8.01 2.41 -14.66
N GLY A 238 7.09 3.04 -13.94
CA GLY A 238 5.79 2.45 -13.62
C GLY A 238 4.89 2.41 -14.85
N TRP A 239 4.10 1.35 -15.00
CA TRP A 239 3.20 1.18 -16.16
C TRP A 239 2.23 2.35 -16.34
N TRP A 240 1.85 3.01 -15.23
CA TRP A 240 0.91 4.13 -15.21
C TRP A 240 1.41 5.35 -16.00
N ILE A 241 2.72 5.48 -16.23
CA ILE A 241 3.28 6.58 -17.04
C ILE A 241 2.67 6.65 -18.45
N ALA A 242 2.20 5.51 -18.99
CA ALA A 242 1.61 5.42 -20.32
C ALA A 242 0.31 6.23 -20.44
N TYR A 243 -0.26 6.62 -19.30
CA TYR A 243 -1.49 7.39 -19.18
C TYR A 243 -1.23 8.80 -18.64
N ASP A 244 0.02 9.26 -18.55
CA ASP A 244 0.34 10.63 -18.14
C ASP A 244 -0.34 11.66 -19.06
N PRO A 245 -0.82 12.80 -18.51
CA PRO A 245 -0.68 13.23 -17.11
C PRO A 245 -1.75 12.68 -16.14
N ASP A 246 -2.71 11.90 -16.65
CA ASP A 246 -3.92 11.47 -15.92
C ASP A 246 -4.01 9.94 -15.80
N PRO A 247 -3.09 9.29 -15.07
CA PRO A 247 -3.13 7.85 -14.89
C PRO A 247 -4.35 7.38 -14.08
N PRO A 248 -4.71 6.09 -14.21
CA PRO A 248 -5.79 5.52 -13.39
C PRO A 248 -5.45 5.61 -11.90
N ALA A 249 -6.47 5.85 -11.09
CA ALA A 249 -6.34 5.93 -9.64
C ALA A 249 -5.78 4.62 -9.04
N PRO A 250 -5.01 4.69 -7.93
CA PRO A 250 -4.60 5.90 -7.22
C PRO A 250 -3.32 6.55 -7.78
N PHE A 251 -2.75 6.03 -8.88
CA PHE A 251 -1.45 6.50 -9.37
C PHE A 251 -1.47 8.00 -9.74
N ILE A 252 -0.31 8.64 -9.64
CA ILE A 252 -0.14 10.08 -9.80
C ILE A 252 0.80 10.36 -10.96
N GLY A 253 0.29 11.10 -11.95
CA GLY A 253 1.03 11.43 -13.17
C GLY A 253 2.13 12.47 -12.97
N GLY A 254 2.81 12.82 -14.06
CA GLY A 254 3.94 13.76 -14.07
C GLY A 254 5.30 13.07 -14.05
N SER A 255 5.35 11.75 -14.28
CA SER A 255 6.61 11.01 -14.40
C SER A 255 7.22 11.21 -15.79
N LEU A 256 6.40 11.39 -16.83
CA LEU A 256 6.85 11.56 -18.22
C LEU A 256 7.70 12.81 -18.40
N GLU A 257 7.30 13.95 -17.84
CA GLU A 257 8.08 15.20 -17.89
C GLU A 257 9.49 15.02 -17.27
N ASN A 258 9.58 14.27 -16.17
CA ASN A 258 10.86 14.01 -15.51
C ASN A 258 11.71 12.98 -16.28
N LEU A 259 11.07 12.02 -16.94
CA LEU A 259 11.75 11.10 -17.86
C LEU A 259 12.35 11.85 -19.07
N ASP A 260 11.62 12.79 -19.65
CA ASP A 260 12.11 13.63 -20.74
C ASP A 260 13.33 14.46 -20.32
N ARG A 261 13.35 14.98 -19.08
CA ARG A 261 14.53 15.65 -18.51
C ARG A 261 15.74 14.74 -18.41
N ALA A 262 15.57 13.48 -17.99
CA ALA A 262 16.67 12.51 -17.97
C ALA A 262 17.26 12.29 -19.37
N PHE A 263 16.43 12.18 -20.41
CA PHE A 263 16.94 12.08 -21.78
C PHE A 263 17.68 13.34 -22.22
N TYR A 264 17.24 14.52 -21.79
CA TYR A 264 17.94 15.77 -22.08
C TYR A 264 19.30 15.84 -21.35
N TRP A 265 19.37 15.45 -20.08
CA TRP A 265 20.61 15.46 -19.29
C TRP A 265 21.65 14.41 -19.71
N ALA A 266 21.21 13.37 -20.42
CA ALA A 266 22.07 12.27 -20.86
C ALA A 266 22.77 12.51 -22.22
N GLN A 267 22.45 13.61 -22.90
CA GLN A 267 23.14 14.06 -24.11
C GLN A 267 24.56 14.52 -23.76
#